data_AF-A0A2X3EXM3-F1
#
_entry.id   AF-A0A2X3EXM3-F1
#
_cell.length_a   1.000
_cell.length_b   1.000
_cell.length_c   1.000
_cell.angle_alpha   90.00
_cell.angle_beta   90.00
_cell.angle_gamma   90.00
#
_symmetry.space_group_name_H-M   'P 1'
#
loop_
_entity.id
_entity.type
_entity.pdbx_description
1 polymer ?
#
loop_
_entity_poly.entity_id
_entity_poly.type
_entity_poly.pdbx_seq_one_letter_code
_entity_poly.pdbx_strand_id
1 'polypeptide(L)'
;MFDRAGIKQPPQTWAELLADAKKLTDESKGQWGIMLPSTNDDYGGWIFSALVRANGGKYFNEDYPGEVYYNSPTAIGALRFWQDLIYKDKVMPSGVLNSKQISAAFFSGKLGMAMLSTGALGFMRENSKDFELGVAMLPAKEQRAVPIAAPAW
;
A
#
# COMPACT_ATOMS: atom_id res chain seq x y z
N MET A 1 9.46 -13.58 -3.26
CA MET A 1 10.30 -12.93 -2.22
C MET A 1 9.96 -13.39 -0.81
N PHE A 2 8.67 -13.52 -0.50
CA PHE A 2 8.15 -13.87 0.83
C PHE A 2 8.80 -15.12 1.43
N ASP A 3 8.91 -16.22 0.68
CA ASP A 3 9.55 -17.45 1.18
C ASP A 3 11.01 -17.25 1.58
N ARG A 4 11.78 -16.49 0.80
CA ARG A 4 13.18 -16.16 1.13
C ARG A 4 13.28 -15.31 2.39
N ALA A 5 12.27 -14.50 2.68
CA ALA A 5 12.15 -13.68 3.87
C ALA A 5 11.48 -14.42 5.06
N GLY A 6 11.09 -15.68 4.88
CA GLY A 6 10.37 -16.46 5.91
C GLY A 6 8.95 -15.99 6.19
N ILE A 7 8.34 -15.20 5.31
CA ILE A 7 6.98 -14.69 5.46
C ILE A 7 6.01 -15.72 4.86
N LYS A 8 5.12 -16.25 5.70
CA LYS A 8 4.20 -17.35 5.31
C LYS A 8 2.76 -16.93 5.10
N GLN A 9 2.39 -15.77 5.62
CA GLN A 9 1.04 -15.23 5.52
C GLN A 9 1.13 -13.73 5.23
N PRO A 10 0.17 -13.16 4.50
CA PRO A 10 0.14 -11.74 4.26
C PRO A 10 -0.13 -10.96 5.57
N PRO A 11 0.42 -9.75 5.72
CA PRO A 11 0.24 -8.95 6.92
C PRO A 11 -1.22 -8.56 7.11
N GLN A 12 -1.70 -8.66 8.34
CA GLN A 12 -3.08 -8.35 8.74
C GLN A 12 -3.18 -6.97 9.41
N THR A 13 -2.07 -6.46 9.94
CA THR A 13 -2.00 -5.16 10.62
C THR A 13 -0.94 -4.24 10.00
N TRP A 14 -1.04 -2.93 10.22
CA TRP A 14 0.01 -1.99 9.77
C TRP A 14 1.38 -2.28 10.40
N ALA A 15 1.39 -2.80 11.63
CA ALA A 15 2.63 -3.21 12.29
C ALA A 15 3.28 -4.42 11.60
N GLU A 16 2.49 -5.42 11.23
CA GLU A 16 2.95 -6.57 10.45
C GLU A 16 3.37 -6.15 9.04
N LEU A 17 2.61 -5.26 8.39
CA LEU A 17 2.95 -4.71 7.08
C LEU A 17 4.32 -4.04 7.11
N LEU A 18 4.59 -3.23 8.13
CA LEU A 18 5.89 -2.59 8.31
C LEU A 18 6.99 -3.62 8.59
N ALA A 19 6.73 -4.61 9.45
CA ALA A 19 7.70 -5.65 9.78
C ALA A 19 8.09 -6.47 8.53
N ASP A 20 7.11 -6.83 7.71
CA ASP A 20 7.35 -7.58 6.47
C ASP A 20 7.98 -6.71 5.39
N ALA A 21 7.58 -5.44 5.26
CA ALA A 21 8.23 -4.49 4.36
C ALA A 21 9.72 -4.32 4.71
N LYS A 22 10.08 -4.31 6.00
CA LYS A 22 11.49 -4.28 6.44
C LYS A 22 12.26 -5.53 6.01
N LYS A 23 11.69 -6.73 6.20
CA LYS A 23 12.31 -7.99 5.76
C LYS A 23 12.49 -8.07 4.23
N LEU A 24 11.57 -7.43 3.49
CA LEU A 24 11.54 -7.45 2.04
C LEU A 24 12.36 -6.31 1.42
N THR A 25 12.89 -5.36 2.20
CA THR A 25 13.71 -4.27 1.67
C THR A 25 15.18 -4.68 1.68
N ASP A 26 15.86 -4.44 0.56
CA ASP A 26 17.30 -4.67 0.42
C ASP A 26 17.89 -3.59 -0.51
N GLU A 27 18.44 -2.55 0.09
CA GLU A 27 19.03 -1.40 -0.61
C GLU A 27 20.16 -1.83 -1.56
N SER A 28 20.94 -2.86 -1.20
CA SER A 28 22.07 -3.35 -2.00
C SER A 28 21.64 -3.95 -3.34
N LYS A 29 20.38 -4.41 -3.41
CA LYS A 29 19.76 -4.97 -4.63
C LYS A 29 18.83 -3.98 -5.32
N GLY A 30 18.67 -2.77 -4.79
CA GLY A 30 17.63 -1.82 -5.21
C GLY A 30 16.23 -2.41 -5.06
N GLN A 31 16.02 -3.21 -4.02
CA GLN A 31 14.79 -3.93 -3.73
C GLN A 31 14.02 -3.22 -2.61
N TRP A 32 12.72 -3.01 -2.82
CA TRP A 32 11.84 -2.32 -1.89
C TRP A 32 10.81 -3.26 -1.29
N GLY A 33 10.50 -3.05 -0.01
CA GLY A 33 9.50 -3.84 0.69
C GLY A 33 8.09 -3.53 0.26
N ILE A 34 7.78 -2.24 0.04
CA ILE A 34 6.42 -1.80 -0.29
C ILE A 34 6.41 -0.56 -1.18
N MET A 35 5.41 -0.46 -2.07
CA MET A 35 5.09 0.76 -2.80
C MET A 35 3.60 1.04 -2.82
N LEU A 36 3.26 2.32 -2.66
CA LEU A 36 1.91 2.88 -2.77
C LEU A 36 1.91 3.94 -3.89
N PRO A 37 0.91 3.97 -4.77
CA PRO A 37 0.71 5.06 -5.73
C PRO A 37 0.54 6.39 -5.02
N SER A 38 1.24 7.44 -5.44
CA SER A 38 1.27 8.76 -4.78
C SER A 38 0.60 9.88 -5.58
N THR A 39 0.09 9.60 -6.77
CA THR A 39 -0.55 10.61 -7.63
C THR A 39 -2.07 10.50 -7.62
N ASN A 40 -2.76 11.64 -7.68
CA ASN A 40 -4.23 11.71 -7.66
C ASN A 40 -4.86 11.48 -9.03
N ASP A 41 -4.10 11.56 -10.12
CA ASP A 41 -4.52 11.14 -11.47
C ASP A 41 -4.49 9.60 -11.64
N ASP A 42 -4.01 8.89 -10.61
CA ASP A 42 -4.00 7.43 -10.48
C ASP A 42 -4.64 7.05 -9.12
N TYR A 43 -4.11 6.05 -8.41
CA TYR A 43 -4.76 5.52 -7.20
C TYR A 43 -4.44 6.26 -5.90
N GLY A 44 -3.61 7.31 -5.91
CA GLY A 44 -3.07 7.93 -4.68
C GLY A 44 -4.14 8.45 -3.73
N GLY A 45 -5.14 9.17 -4.26
CA GLY A 45 -6.26 9.65 -3.46
C GLY A 45 -7.11 8.52 -2.88
N TRP A 46 -7.29 7.43 -3.63
CA TRP A 46 -8.05 6.26 -3.16
C TRP A 46 -7.29 5.50 -2.07
N ILE A 47 -5.99 5.24 -2.27
CA ILE A 47 -5.15 4.59 -1.26
C ILE A 47 -5.09 5.44 0.01
N PHE A 48 -4.93 6.76 -0.11
CA PHE A 48 -4.98 7.65 1.05
C PHE A 48 -6.31 7.51 1.81
N SER A 49 -7.44 7.57 1.11
CA SER A 49 -8.75 7.44 1.75
C SER A 49 -8.95 6.08 2.42
N ALA A 50 -8.37 5.00 1.87
CA ALA A 50 -8.37 3.68 2.48
C ALA A 50 -7.56 3.66 3.78
N LEU A 51 -6.38 4.29 3.79
CA LEU A 51 -5.55 4.41 4.99
C LEU A 51 -6.25 5.24 6.08
N VAL A 52 -6.94 6.33 5.72
CA VAL A 52 -7.72 7.14 6.68
C VAL A 52 -8.81 6.29 7.32
N ARG A 53 -9.57 5.53 6.53
CA ARG A 53 -10.64 4.65 7.03
C ARG A 53 -10.07 3.50 7.87
N ALA A 54 -8.95 2.90 7.48
CA ALA A 54 -8.29 1.86 8.25
C ALA A 54 -7.76 2.39 9.60
N ASN A 55 -7.43 3.68 9.66
CA ASN A 55 -7.09 4.42 10.89
C ASN A 55 -8.33 4.93 11.66
N GLY A 56 -9.53 4.39 11.39
CA GLY A 56 -10.78 4.72 12.09
C GLY A 56 -11.43 6.04 11.67
N GLY A 57 -10.89 6.73 10.67
CA GLY A 57 -11.36 8.04 10.24
C GLY A 57 -12.38 8.02 9.10
N LYS A 58 -12.92 9.20 8.82
CA LYS A 58 -13.69 9.51 7.60
C LYS A 58 -12.96 10.56 6.79
N TYR A 59 -13.22 10.59 5.48
CA TYR A 59 -12.60 11.56 4.57
C TYR A 59 -13.45 12.83 4.42
N PHE A 60 -14.77 12.67 4.48
CA PHE A 60 -15.78 13.72 4.39
C PHE A 60 -16.99 13.35 5.24
N ASN A 61 -17.84 14.32 5.53
CA ASN A 61 -19.11 14.11 6.20
C ASN A 61 -20.11 13.47 5.21
N GLU A 62 -20.54 12.25 5.49
CA GLU A 62 -21.48 11.50 4.65
C GLU A 62 -22.88 12.14 4.61
N ASP A 63 -23.23 12.90 5.65
CA ASP A 63 -24.53 13.59 5.77
C ASP A 63 -24.48 15.04 5.25
N TYR A 64 -23.30 15.64 5.18
CA TYR A 64 -23.09 17.00 4.67
C TYR A 64 -21.87 17.07 3.73
N PRO A 65 -22.05 16.84 2.42
CA PRO A 65 -20.94 16.70 1.47
C PRO A 65 -19.99 17.91 1.34
N GLY A 66 -20.35 19.07 1.90
CA GLY A 66 -19.49 20.25 1.95
C GLY A 66 -18.43 20.25 3.06
N GLU A 67 -18.50 19.31 4.01
CA GLU A 67 -17.56 19.21 5.13
C GLU A 67 -16.54 18.08 4.90
N VAL A 68 -15.25 18.43 5.06
CA VAL A 68 -14.10 17.54 4.82
C VAL A 68 -13.22 17.42 6.06
N TYR A 69 -12.55 16.28 6.23
CA TYR A 69 -11.82 15.94 7.46
C TYR A 69 -10.31 15.75 7.22
N TYR A 70 -9.72 16.50 6.28
CA TYR A 70 -8.31 16.33 5.88
C TYR A 70 -7.29 16.61 6.99
N ASN A 71 -7.63 17.45 7.96
CA ASN A 71 -6.80 17.77 9.12
C ASN A 71 -7.20 17.00 10.40
N SER A 72 -8.11 16.03 10.30
CA SER A 72 -8.46 15.19 11.45
C SER A 72 -7.25 14.40 11.96
N PRO A 73 -7.16 14.08 13.27
CA PRO A 73 -6.09 13.24 13.80
C PRO A 73 -5.94 11.91 13.06
N THR A 74 -7.06 11.34 12.59
CA THR A 74 -7.07 10.11 11.80
C THR A 74 -6.48 10.29 10.39
N ALA A 75 -6.75 11.42 9.73
CA ALA A 75 -6.15 11.72 8.42
C ALA A 75 -4.65 12.02 8.54
N ILE A 76 -4.26 12.82 9.54
CA ILE A 76 -2.85 13.11 9.83
C ILE A 76 -2.08 11.83 10.17
N GLY A 77 -2.66 10.93 10.97
CA GLY A 77 -2.06 9.65 11.32
C GLY A 77 -1.84 8.72 10.12
N ALA A 78 -2.78 8.69 9.17
CA ALA A 78 -2.65 7.92 7.94
C ALA A 78 -1.55 8.49 7.03
N LEU A 79 -1.47 9.82 6.88
CA LEU A 79 -0.41 10.47 6.12
C LEU A 79 0.96 10.27 6.77
N ARG A 80 1.03 10.35 8.10
CA ARG A 80 2.22 10.07 8.89
C ARG A 80 2.73 8.64 8.67
N PHE A 81 1.84 7.65 8.71
CA PHE A 81 2.22 6.26 8.42
C PHE A 81 2.85 6.13 7.03
N TRP A 82 2.23 6.73 6.01
CA TRP A 82 2.77 6.70 4.66
C TRP A 82 4.13 7.41 4.56
N GLN A 83 4.28 8.59 5.15
CA GLN A 83 5.56 9.30 5.19
C GLN A 83 6.65 8.51 5.94
N ASP A 84 6.29 7.84 7.03
CA ASP A 84 7.23 7.03 7.82
C ASP A 84 7.79 5.86 6.99
N LEU A 85 6.99 5.22 6.12
CA LEU A 85 7.48 4.17 5.20
C LEU A 85 8.65 4.66 4.33
N ILE A 86 8.65 5.94 3.96
CA ILE A 86 9.64 6.56 3.07
C ILE A 86 10.83 7.09 3.89
N TYR A 87 10.55 7.99 4.83
CA TYR A 87 11.58 8.83 5.43
C TYR A 87 12.17 8.28 6.74
N LYS A 88 11.38 7.47 7.45
CA LYS A 88 11.79 6.93 8.76
C LYS A 88 12.25 5.48 8.63
N ASP A 89 11.40 4.63 8.06
CA ASP A 89 11.63 3.19 7.97
C ASP A 89 12.34 2.79 6.67
N LYS A 90 12.34 3.66 5.65
CA LYS A 90 13.05 3.47 4.37
C LYS A 90 12.72 2.15 3.69
N VAL A 91 11.46 1.74 3.75
CA VAL A 91 10.96 0.51 3.09
C VAL A 91 10.22 0.78 1.78
N MET A 92 10.05 2.06 1.44
CA MET A 92 9.42 2.58 0.24
C MET A 92 10.32 3.68 -0.35
N PRO A 93 10.52 3.74 -1.69
CA PRO A 93 11.31 4.79 -2.29
C PRO A 93 10.64 6.16 -2.17
N SER A 94 11.45 7.21 -2.09
CA SER A 94 10.97 8.59 -2.24
C SER A 94 10.64 8.92 -3.69
N GLY A 95 9.84 9.96 -3.89
CA GLY A 95 9.47 10.47 -5.22
C GLY A 95 8.05 10.11 -5.61
N VAL A 96 7.68 10.46 -6.83
CA VAL A 96 6.35 10.23 -7.36
C VAL A 96 6.26 8.81 -7.92
N LEU A 97 5.25 8.05 -7.47
CA LEU A 97 4.96 6.70 -7.93
C LEU A 97 3.57 6.62 -8.52
N ASN A 98 3.46 6.11 -9.74
CA ASN A 98 2.20 5.67 -10.32
C ASN A 98 2.13 4.14 -10.45
N SER A 99 0.94 3.62 -10.73
CA SER A 99 0.66 2.20 -10.89
C SER A 99 1.59 1.51 -11.90
N LYS A 100 1.92 2.15 -13.03
CA LYS A 100 2.84 1.58 -14.04
C LYS A 100 4.24 1.36 -13.49
N GLN A 101 4.79 2.33 -12.76
CA GLN A 101 6.12 2.21 -12.15
C GLN A 101 6.14 1.11 -11.08
N ILE A 102 5.07 1.03 -10.28
CA ILE A 102 4.92 0.02 -9.24
C ILE A 102 4.84 -1.39 -9.86
N SER A 103 3.99 -1.58 -10.87
CA SER A 103 3.90 -2.86 -11.59
C SER A 103 5.23 -3.25 -12.24
N ALA A 104 5.95 -2.31 -12.86
CA ALA A 104 7.27 -2.60 -13.43
C ALA A 104 8.30 -3.03 -12.36
N ALA A 105 8.31 -2.38 -11.20
CA ALA A 105 9.17 -2.79 -10.07
C ALA A 105 8.80 -4.17 -9.53
N PHE A 106 7.50 -4.49 -9.52
CA PHE A 106 6.98 -5.79 -9.10
C PHE A 106 7.40 -6.91 -10.07
N PHE A 107 7.13 -6.75 -11.37
CA PHE A 107 7.47 -7.77 -12.38
C PHE A 107 8.97 -7.97 -12.54
N SER A 108 9.78 -6.93 -12.33
CA SER A 108 11.25 -7.06 -12.32
C SER A 108 11.81 -7.73 -11.07
N GLY A 109 10.96 -8.15 -10.12
CA GLY A 109 11.38 -8.78 -8.88
C GLY A 109 12.15 -7.84 -7.96
N LYS A 110 11.86 -6.53 -8.01
CA LYS A 110 12.45 -5.48 -7.15
C LYS A 110 11.47 -4.92 -6.12
N LEU A 111 10.24 -5.42 -6.08
CA LEU A 111 9.22 -5.00 -5.12
C LEU A 111 8.58 -6.22 -4.44
N GLY A 112 8.52 -6.18 -3.11
CA GLY A 112 7.91 -7.24 -2.31
C GLY A 112 6.38 -7.13 -2.23
N MET A 113 5.84 -5.94 -2.01
CA MET A 113 4.41 -5.69 -1.83
C MET A 113 3.96 -4.43 -2.57
N ALA A 114 2.79 -4.46 -3.20
CA ALA A 114 2.19 -3.31 -3.87
C ALA A 114 0.76 -3.08 -3.37
N MET A 115 0.38 -1.83 -3.06
CA MET A 115 -1.04 -1.49 -2.85
C MET A 115 -1.62 -0.92 -4.13
N LEU A 116 -2.39 -1.72 -4.87
CA LEU A 116 -3.07 -1.33 -6.10
C LEU A 116 -4.57 -1.62 -6.02
N SER A 117 -5.36 -1.08 -6.94
CA SER A 117 -6.78 -1.43 -7.08
C SER A 117 -6.95 -2.90 -7.52
N THR A 118 -8.01 -3.60 -7.10
CA THR A 118 -8.42 -4.87 -7.73
C THR A 118 -8.60 -4.77 -9.24
N GLY A 119 -8.86 -3.57 -9.80
CA GLY A 119 -8.90 -3.37 -11.25
C GLY A 119 -7.58 -3.74 -11.93
N ALA A 120 -6.45 -3.68 -11.22
CA ALA A 120 -5.14 -4.09 -11.72
C ALA A 120 -4.90 -5.61 -11.60
N LEU A 121 -5.73 -6.37 -10.88
CA LEU A 121 -5.45 -7.77 -10.56
C LEU A 121 -5.33 -8.67 -11.80
N GLY A 122 -6.17 -8.47 -12.82
CA GLY A 122 -6.06 -9.21 -14.09
C GLY A 122 -4.70 -8.99 -14.74
N PHE A 123 -4.30 -7.73 -14.89
CA PHE A 123 -2.99 -7.34 -15.42
C PHE A 123 -1.83 -7.90 -14.60
N MET A 124 -1.90 -7.82 -13.26
CA MET A 124 -0.85 -8.36 -12.37
C MET A 124 -0.70 -9.87 -12.53
N ARG A 125 -1.81 -10.63 -12.61
CA ARG A 125 -1.79 -12.08 -12.83
C ARG A 125 -1.20 -12.46 -14.18
N GLU A 126 -1.56 -11.74 -15.24
CA GLU A 126 -1.08 -12.02 -16.58
C GLU A 126 0.42 -11.79 -16.76
N ASN A 127 0.99 -10.86 -15.99
CA ASN A 127 2.39 -10.45 -16.10
C ASN A 127 3.30 -10.99 -14.98
N SER A 128 2.76 -11.69 -13.99
CA SER A 128 3.51 -12.33 -12.89
C SER A 128 3.67 -13.84 -13.08
N LYS A 129 3.76 -14.33 -14.32
CA LYS A 129 3.79 -15.77 -14.60
C LYS A 129 5.04 -16.49 -14.08
N ASP A 130 6.10 -15.74 -13.82
CA ASP A 130 7.40 -16.27 -13.38
C ASP A 130 7.50 -16.46 -11.86
N PHE A 131 6.48 -16.08 -11.10
CA PHE A 131 6.43 -16.26 -9.65
C PHE A 131 5.00 -16.36 -9.12
N GLU A 132 4.84 -16.90 -7.91
CA GLU A 132 3.53 -17.00 -7.28
C GLU A 132 3.05 -15.62 -6.79
N LEU A 133 1.93 -15.15 -7.34
CA LEU A 133 1.27 -13.90 -6.93
C LEU A 133 0.32 -14.16 -5.75
N GLY A 134 0.62 -13.56 -4.61
CA GLY A 134 -0.26 -13.56 -3.43
C GLY A 134 -1.18 -12.34 -3.41
N VAL A 135 -2.45 -12.54 -3.04
CA VAL A 135 -3.44 -11.46 -2.89
C VAL A 135 -4.01 -11.49 -1.48
N ALA A 136 -4.17 -10.31 -0.87
CA ALA A 136 -4.64 -10.16 0.50
C ALA A 136 -5.51 -8.91 0.66
N MET A 137 -6.28 -8.85 1.75
CA MET A 137 -7.00 -7.64 2.15
C MET A 137 -6.01 -6.53 2.57
N LEU A 138 -6.45 -5.26 2.57
CA LEU A 138 -5.67 -4.22 3.23
C LEU A 138 -5.50 -4.53 4.72
N PRO A 139 -4.29 -4.35 5.28
CA PRO A 139 -4.06 -4.52 6.70
C PRO A 139 -4.81 -3.46 7.50
N ALA A 140 -5.34 -3.87 8.64
CA ALA A 140 -6.02 -2.98 9.57
C ALA A 140 -5.03 -2.14 10.37
N LYS A 141 -5.47 -0.95 10.79
CA LYS A 141 -4.93 -0.30 11.99
C LYS A 141 -5.93 -0.40 13.13
N GLU A 142 -7.07 0.28 12.97
CA GLU A 142 -8.24 0.11 13.83
C GLU A 142 -9.25 -0.86 13.19
N GLN A 143 -9.37 -0.82 11.86
CA GLN A 143 -10.27 -1.67 11.08
C GLN A 143 -9.71 -1.94 9.68
N ARG A 144 -10.25 -2.96 9.00
CA ARG A 144 -10.05 -3.11 7.55
C ARG A 144 -11.05 -2.22 6.82
N ALA A 145 -10.57 -1.37 5.92
CA ALA A 145 -11.45 -0.50 5.16
C ALA A 145 -10.89 -0.20 3.77
N VAL A 146 -11.77 -0.17 2.78
CA VAL A 146 -11.48 0.19 1.38
C VAL A 146 -12.62 1.07 0.85
N PRO A 147 -12.33 2.13 0.07
CA PRO A 147 -13.36 3.06 -0.41
C PRO A 147 -14.25 2.44 -1.49
N ILE A 148 -13.68 1.78 -2.51
CA ILE A 148 -14.38 1.06 -3.60
C ILE A 148 -13.45 -0.05 -4.09
N ALA A 149 -13.91 -1.30 -4.02
CA ALA A 149 -13.19 -2.55 -4.34
C ALA A 149 -11.89 -2.78 -3.52
N ALA A 150 -11.61 -4.04 -3.18
CA ALA A 150 -10.44 -4.36 -2.36
C ALA A 150 -9.13 -4.05 -3.10
N PRO A 151 -8.07 -3.62 -2.43
CA PRO A 151 -6.75 -3.67 -3.02
C PRO A 151 -6.32 -5.11 -3.20
N ALA A 152 -5.72 -5.40 -4.35
CA ALA A 152 -5.00 -6.63 -4.58
C ALA A 152 -3.51 -6.29 -4.61
N TRP A 153 -2.71 -7.11 -3.94
CA TRP A 153 -1.25 -7.01 -3.90
C TRP A 153 -0.63 -7.79 -5.04
#